data_AF-A0A2E2TYW2-F1
#
_entry.id   AF-A0A2E2TYW2-F1
#
_cell.length_a   1.000
_cell.length_b   1.000
_cell.length_c   1.000
_cell.angle_alpha   90.00
_cell.angle_beta   90.00
_cell.angle_gamma   90.00
#
_symmetry.space_group_name_H-M   'P 1'
#
loop_
_entity.id
_entity.type
_entity.pdbx_description
1 polymer ?
#
loop_
_entity_poly.entity_id
_entity_poly.type
_entity_poly.pdbx_seq_one_letter_code
_entity_poly.pdbx_strand_id
1 'polypeptide(L)'
;MIMKASSEILLNATLVTADNQALTYEFILNENLSATECVCVRSLANGIVMPVPDFRESMKGTLFELNHVRVNPHLDNGEIIQSLTEALEDIGVEVFNQPGQNQMAICYRPLGELSENVRFFCESDGKIVFLAPTRHLRVIQSESKGPPSNVIKF
;
A
#
# COMPACT_ATOMS: atom_id res chain seq x y z
N MET A 1 -1.63 -0.55 -35.72
CA MET A 1 -0.95 -0.75 -34.41
C MET A 1 -1.86 -0.12 -33.38
N ILE A 2 -2.65 -0.93 -32.67
CA ILE A 2 -3.57 -0.41 -31.64
C ILE A 2 -2.69 -0.06 -30.45
N MET A 3 -2.66 1.21 -30.04
CA MET A 3 -2.03 1.62 -28.79
C MET A 3 -2.78 0.89 -27.66
N LYS A 4 -2.15 -0.13 -27.06
CA LYS A 4 -2.64 -0.74 -25.81
C LYS A 4 -2.62 0.41 -24.80
N ALA A 5 -3.78 0.88 -24.36
CA ALA A 5 -3.85 1.83 -23.27
C ALA A 5 -3.15 1.18 -22.07
N SER A 6 -2.18 1.86 -21.47
CA SER A 6 -1.46 1.35 -20.31
C SER A 6 -2.45 1.14 -19.17
N SER A 7 -2.45 -0.06 -18.59
CA SER A 7 -3.28 -0.35 -17.43
C SER A 7 -2.70 0.35 -16.22
N GLU A 8 -3.56 1.06 -15.49
CA GLU A 8 -3.18 1.86 -14.32
C GLU A 8 -4.04 1.49 -13.12
N ILE A 9 -3.44 1.51 -11.94
CA ILE A 9 -4.12 1.28 -10.67
C ILE A 9 -3.89 2.45 -9.74
N LEU A 10 -4.93 2.86 -9.04
CA LEU A 10 -4.88 3.95 -8.08
C LEU A 10 -4.93 3.39 -6.67
N LEU A 11 -3.90 3.70 -5.88
CA LEU A 11 -3.87 3.41 -4.45
C LEU A 11 -4.30 4.66 -3.68
N ASN A 12 -5.38 4.57 -2.93
CA ASN A 12 -5.76 5.59 -1.96
C ASN A 12 -5.19 5.21 -0.60
N ALA A 13 -4.47 6.13 0.03
CA ALA A 13 -3.76 5.85 1.27
C ALA A 13 -3.76 7.05 2.21
N THR A 14 -3.67 6.77 3.51
CA THR A 14 -3.55 7.78 4.56
C THR A 14 -2.11 7.88 5.01
N LEU A 15 -1.59 9.09 5.10
CA LEU A 15 -0.27 9.36 5.67
C LEU A 15 -0.24 8.96 7.14
N VAL A 16 0.74 8.16 7.53
CA VAL A 16 0.95 7.77 8.93
C VAL A 16 1.77 8.85 9.62
N THR A 17 1.12 9.67 10.45
CA THR A 17 1.77 10.68 11.28
C THR A 17 1.63 10.38 12.77
N ALA A 18 2.52 10.94 13.59
CA ALA A 18 2.45 10.80 15.05
C ALA A 18 1.33 11.64 15.70
N ASP A 19 0.79 12.62 14.98
CA ASP A 19 -0.15 13.63 15.48
C ASP A 19 -1.60 13.42 15.01
N ASN A 20 -1.92 12.25 14.44
CA ASN A 20 -3.25 11.88 13.94
C ASN A 20 -3.84 12.83 12.87
N GLN A 21 -3.01 13.62 12.18
CA GLN A 21 -3.47 14.34 11.00
C GLN A 21 -3.64 13.36 9.83
N ALA A 22 -4.90 12.95 9.57
CA ALA A 22 -5.23 12.07 8.47
C ALA A 22 -5.19 12.83 7.13
N LEU A 23 -3.99 12.93 6.54
CA LEU A 23 -3.84 13.39 5.17
C LEU A 23 -3.99 12.21 4.22
N THR A 24 -4.91 12.32 3.27
CA THR A 24 -5.13 11.30 2.25
C THR A 24 -4.38 11.64 0.97
N TYR A 25 -3.79 10.61 0.37
CA TYR A 25 -3.07 10.68 -0.89
C TYR A 25 -3.60 9.63 -1.84
N GLU A 26 -3.53 9.92 -3.14
CA GLU A 26 -3.77 8.95 -4.19
C GLU A 26 -2.50 8.82 -5.04
N PHE A 27 -2.05 7.58 -5.25
CA PHE A 27 -0.91 7.23 -6.07
C PHE A 27 -1.41 6.50 -7.30
N ILE A 28 -1.02 6.95 -8.50
CA ILE A 28 -1.29 6.24 -9.76
C ILE A 28 -0.07 5.40 -10.07
N LEU A 29 -0.27 4.10 -10.23
CA LEU A 29 0.78 3.11 -10.45
C LEU A 29 0.65 2.52 -11.85
N ASN A 30 1.80 2.24 -12.45
CA ASN A 30 1.90 1.45 -13.68
C ASN A 30 2.00 -0.06 -13.37
N GLU A 31 2.10 -0.86 -14.44
CA GLU A 31 2.21 -2.33 -14.38
C GLU A 31 3.39 -2.84 -13.53
N ASN A 32 4.44 -2.03 -13.33
CA ASN A 32 5.58 -2.38 -12.46
C ASN A 32 5.38 -1.95 -11.00
N LEU A 33 4.15 -1.61 -10.60
CA LEU A 33 3.79 -1.04 -9.30
C LEU A 33 4.63 0.18 -8.92
N SER A 34 5.08 0.93 -9.92
CA SER A 34 5.82 2.16 -9.74
C SER A 34 4.86 3.33 -9.90
N ALA A 35 4.86 4.23 -8.93
CA ALA A 35 4.08 5.44 -8.97
C ALA A 35 4.55 6.35 -10.13
N THR A 36 3.61 6.73 -10.97
CA THR A 36 3.79 7.71 -12.05
C THR A 36 3.32 9.08 -11.61
N GLU A 37 2.28 9.14 -10.78
CA GLU A 37 1.71 10.38 -10.25
C GLU A 37 1.27 10.22 -8.79
N CYS A 38 1.24 11.34 -8.06
CA CYS A 38 0.73 11.42 -6.70
C CYS A 38 -0.03 12.73 -6.49
N VAL A 39 -1.18 12.63 -5.82
CA VAL A 39 -2.00 13.78 -5.45
C VAL A 39 -2.36 13.74 -3.97
N CYS A 40 -2.45 14.90 -3.35
CA CYS A 40 -2.99 15.08 -2.00
C CYS A 40 -4.48 15.38 -2.09
N VAL A 41 -5.29 14.59 -1.39
CA VAL A 41 -6.75 14.72 -1.35
C VAL A 41 -7.14 15.45 -0.07
N ARG A 42 -7.52 16.73 -0.19
CA ARG A 42 -7.96 17.55 0.95
C ARG A 42 -9.46 17.42 1.21
N SER A 43 -10.25 17.25 0.16
CA SER A 43 -11.68 16.99 0.26
C SER A 43 -12.19 16.34 -1.02
N LEU A 44 -12.59 15.08 -0.95
CA LEU A 44 -13.25 14.39 -2.08
C LEU A 44 -14.59 15.03 -2.41
N ALA A 45 -15.39 15.38 -1.39
CA ALA A 45 -16.73 15.95 -1.57
C ALA A 45 -16.69 17.30 -2.30
N ASN A 46 -15.62 18.07 -2.10
CA ASN A 46 -15.42 19.37 -2.75
C ASN A 46 -14.49 19.28 -3.98
N GLY A 47 -14.05 18.08 -4.37
CA GLY A 47 -13.13 17.87 -5.49
C GLY A 47 -11.76 18.53 -5.31
N ILE A 48 -11.32 18.78 -4.07
CA ILE A 48 -10.03 19.43 -3.80
C ILE A 48 -8.94 18.36 -3.80
N VAL A 49 -8.36 18.17 -4.98
CA VAL A 49 -7.23 17.29 -5.26
C VAL A 49 -6.08 18.17 -5.74
N MET A 50 -4.93 18.09 -5.08
CA MET A 50 -3.76 18.90 -5.40
C MET A 50 -2.62 17.98 -5.86
N PRO A 51 -2.02 18.18 -7.03
CA PRO A 51 -0.84 17.43 -7.42
C PRO A 51 0.29 17.67 -6.41
N VAL A 52 1.10 16.64 -6.20
CA VAL A 52 2.33 16.75 -5.41
C VAL A 52 3.50 16.87 -6.38
N PRO A 53 4.06 18.08 -6.58
CA PRO A 53 5.24 18.25 -7.43
C PRO A 53 6.41 17.44 -6.86
N ASP A 54 7.18 16.81 -7.75
CA ASP A 54 8.35 16.01 -7.39
C ASP A 54 8.07 15.00 -6.27
N PHE A 55 6.91 14.34 -6.32
CA PHE A 55 6.46 13.42 -5.27
C PHE A 55 7.47 12.32 -4.94
N ARG A 56 8.26 11.88 -5.93
CA ARG A 56 9.30 10.86 -5.75
C ARG A 56 10.36 11.26 -4.73
N GLU A 57 10.70 12.54 -4.68
CA GLU A 57 11.64 13.07 -3.71
C GLU A 57 10.92 13.49 -2.42
N SER A 58 9.78 14.18 -2.53
CA SER A 58 9.08 14.73 -1.36
C SER A 58 8.36 13.69 -0.50
N MET A 59 7.98 12.54 -1.08
CA MET A 59 7.32 11.43 -0.38
C MET A 59 8.25 10.24 -0.13
N LYS A 60 9.54 10.36 -0.47
CA LYS A 60 10.52 9.29 -0.32
C LYS A 60 10.56 8.79 1.13
N GLY A 61 10.39 7.48 1.32
CA GLY A 61 10.44 6.85 2.64
C GLY A 61 9.31 7.26 3.58
N THR A 62 8.34 8.04 3.11
CA THR A 62 7.16 8.43 3.88
C THR A 62 6.20 7.25 3.97
N LEU A 63 5.69 7.01 5.18
CA LEU A 63 4.85 5.85 5.48
C LEU A 63 3.37 6.15 5.25
N PHE A 64 2.71 5.27 4.53
CA PHE A 64 1.28 5.34 4.25
C PHE A 64 0.57 4.05 4.66
N GLU A 65 -0.69 4.17 5.04
CA GLU A 65 -1.61 3.06 5.27
C GLU A 65 -2.62 3.01 4.12
N LEU A 66 -2.71 1.86 3.45
CA LEU A 66 -3.58 1.64 2.31
C LEU A 66 -5.05 1.62 2.76
N ASN A 67 -5.88 2.48 2.15
CA ASN A 67 -7.32 2.52 2.43
C ASN A 67 -8.09 1.66 1.43
N HIS A 68 -7.93 1.92 0.13
CA HIS A 68 -8.60 1.19 -0.94
C HIS A 68 -7.88 1.32 -2.27
N VAL A 69 -8.23 0.45 -3.20
CA VAL A 69 -7.65 0.37 -4.55
C VAL A 69 -8.74 0.64 -5.58
N ARG A 70 -8.43 1.42 -6.61
CA ARG A 70 -9.32 1.70 -7.75
C ARG A 70 -8.63 1.39 -9.07
N VAL A 71 -9.41 1.03 -10.08
CA VAL A 71 -8.94 0.80 -11.45
C VAL A 71 -9.85 1.51 -12.43
N ASN A 72 -9.39 1.70 -13.67
CA ASN A 72 -10.26 2.18 -14.73
C ASN A 72 -11.14 1.03 -15.26
N PRO A 73 -12.47 1.07 -15.07
CA PRO A 73 -13.34 -0.04 -15.46
C PRO A 73 -13.43 -0.26 -16.99
N HIS A 74 -12.96 0.70 -17.78
CA HIS A 74 -12.97 0.60 -19.24
C HIS A 74 -11.72 -0.08 -19.82
N LEU A 75 -10.76 -0.44 -18.97
CA LEU A 75 -9.51 -1.09 -19.36
C LEU A 75 -9.44 -2.52 -18.80
N ASP A 76 -8.63 -3.36 -19.44
CA ASP A 76 -8.26 -4.64 -18.87
C ASP A 76 -7.17 -4.43 -17.81
N ASN A 77 -7.53 -4.66 -16.54
CA ASN A 77 -6.63 -4.45 -15.40
C ASN A 77 -6.13 -5.78 -14.80
N GLY A 78 -6.36 -6.91 -15.47
CA GLY A 78 -6.02 -8.24 -14.94
C GLY A 78 -4.54 -8.35 -14.55
N GLU A 79 -3.64 -7.95 -15.45
CA GLU A 79 -2.19 -8.04 -15.25
C GLU A 79 -1.70 -7.22 -14.04
N ILE A 80 -2.17 -5.96 -13.92
CA ILE A 80 -1.75 -5.08 -12.83
C ILE A 80 -2.37 -5.46 -11.48
N ILE A 81 -3.62 -5.95 -11.46
CA ILE A 81 -4.25 -6.45 -10.23
C ILE A 81 -3.57 -7.73 -9.77
N GLN A 82 -3.21 -8.62 -10.70
CA GLN A 82 -2.44 -9.81 -10.37
C GLN A 82 -1.06 -9.44 -9.79
N SER A 83 -0.33 -8.53 -10.43
CA SER A 83 0.97 -8.05 -9.93
C SER A 83 0.87 -7.46 -8.52
N LEU A 84 -0.18 -6.68 -8.26
CA LEU A 84 -0.45 -6.14 -6.92
C LEU A 84 -0.79 -7.25 -5.91
N THR A 85 -1.59 -8.24 -6.31
CA THR A 85 -1.96 -9.38 -5.46
C THR A 85 -0.72 -10.17 -5.04
N GLU A 86 0.14 -10.52 -6.00
CA GLU A 86 1.39 -11.24 -5.75
C GLU A 86 2.31 -10.45 -4.81
N ALA A 87 2.45 -9.13 -5.02
CA ALA A 87 3.25 -8.28 -4.13
C ALA A 87 2.71 -8.21 -2.68
N LEU A 88 1.39 -8.34 -2.48
CA LEU A 88 0.77 -8.38 -1.16
C LEU A 88 0.93 -9.77 -0.51
N GLU A 89 0.77 -10.84 -1.27
CA GLU A 89 0.97 -12.20 -0.78
C GLU A 89 2.43 -12.44 -0.37
N ASP A 90 3.39 -11.88 -1.11
CA ASP A 90 4.83 -11.93 -0.81
C ASP A 90 5.19 -11.36 0.57
N ILE A 91 4.41 -10.38 1.06
CA ILE A 91 4.58 -9.80 2.40
C ILE A 91 3.69 -10.45 3.47
N GLY A 92 3.00 -11.53 3.12
CA GLY A 92 2.11 -12.29 4.00
C GLY A 92 0.70 -11.73 4.14
N VAL A 93 0.24 -10.89 3.21
CA VAL A 93 -1.13 -10.36 3.19
C VAL A 93 -1.97 -11.19 2.23
N GLU A 94 -2.99 -11.88 2.75
CA GLU A 94 -3.90 -12.69 1.95
C GLU A 94 -5.01 -11.81 1.35
N VAL A 95 -5.38 -12.11 0.10
CA VAL A 95 -6.45 -11.41 -0.61
C VAL A 95 -7.63 -12.35 -0.84
N PHE A 96 -8.77 -12.04 -0.21
CA PHE A 96 -9.99 -12.82 -0.28
C PHE A 96 -11.02 -12.20 -1.22
N ASN A 97 -12.01 -13.01 -1.62
CA ASN A 97 -13.19 -12.53 -2.34
C ASN A 97 -12.85 -11.71 -3.59
N GLN A 98 -11.78 -12.07 -4.30
CA GLN A 98 -11.42 -11.41 -5.55
C GLN A 98 -12.57 -11.56 -6.55
N PRO A 99 -13.01 -10.46 -7.21
CA PRO A 99 -14.02 -10.56 -8.24
C PRO A 99 -13.50 -11.43 -9.39
N GLY A 100 -14.39 -12.22 -10.00
CA GLY A 100 -14.00 -13.00 -11.19
C GLY A 100 -13.53 -12.08 -12.32
N GLN A 101 -12.72 -12.59 -13.25
CA GLN A 101 -12.07 -11.79 -14.32
C GLN A 101 -13.03 -10.82 -15.04
N ASN A 102 -14.22 -11.28 -15.41
CA ASN A 102 -15.23 -10.44 -16.08
C ASN A 102 -15.84 -9.34 -15.19
N GLN A 103 -15.70 -9.46 -13.87
CA GLN A 103 -16.21 -8.51 -12.88
C GLN A 103 -15.11 -7.55 -12.40
N MET A 104 -13.82 -7.90 -12.52
CA MET A 104 -12.69 -7.01 -12.17
C MET A 104 -12.73 -5.71 -12.99
N ALA A 105 -13.17 -5.78 -14.25
CA ALA A 105 -13.36 -4.61 -15.10
C ALA A 105 -14.53 -3.71 -14.67
N ILE A 106 -15.44 -4.13 -13.78
CA ILE A 106 -16.66 -3.36 -13.44
C ILE A 106 -16.77 -3.11 -11.93
N CYS A 107 -15.91 -3.72 -11.11
CA CYS A 107 -16.07 -3.74 -9.66
C CYS A 107 -15.50 -2.49 -8.97
N TYR A 108 -16.24 -1.98 -7.98
CA TYR A 108 -15.78 -0.93 -7.07
C TYR A 108 -14.68 -1.39 -6.09
N ARG A 109 -14.50 -2.71 -5.91
CA ARG A 109 -13.41 -3.33 -5.15
C ARG A 109 -12.65 -4.30 -6.06
N PRO A 110 -11.76 -3.79 -6.93
CA PRO A 110 -11.09 -4.61 -7.94
C PRO A 110 -10.15 -5.65 -7.34
N LEU A 111 -9.60 -5.39 -6.16
CA LEU A 111 -8.65 -6.28 -5.48
C LEU A 111 -9.34 -7.32 -4.57
N GLY A 112 -10.57 -7.11 -4.13
CA GLY A 112 -11.19 -7.93 -3.08
C GLY A 112 -10.96 -7.39 -1.65
N GLU A 113 -10.86 -8.29 -0.68
CA GLU A 113 -10.70 -7.99 0.75
C GLU A 113 -9.31 -8.40 1.25
N LEU A 114 -8.63 -7.54 2.01
CA LEU A 114 -7.31 -7.82 2.56
C LEU A 114 -7.43 -8.41 3.96
N SER A 115 -6.59 -9.41 4.27
CA SER A 115 -6.57 -10.03 5.60
C SER A 115 -6.19 -9.06 6.73
N GLU A 116 -5.36 -8.07 6.42
CA GLU A 116 -4.78 -7.12 7.38
C GLU A 116 -4.59 -5.73 6.76
N ASN A 117 -4.37 -4.72 7.62
CA ASN A 117 -4.01 -3.37 7.17
C ASN A 117 -2.63 -3.40 6.52
N VAL A 118 -2.55 -2.84 5.31
CA VAL A 118 -1.30 -2.77 4.55
C VAL A 118 -0.67 -1.40 4.70
N ARG A 119 0.63 -1.37 4.98
CA ARG A 119 1.43 -0.14 4.96
C ARG A 119 2.47 -0.21 3.87
N PHE A 120 2.83 0.94 3.33
CA PHE A 120 3.85 1.04 2.29
C PHE A 120 4.58 2.39 2.34
N PHE A 121 5.70 2.46 1.63
CA PHE A 121 6.37 3.72 1.32
C PHE A 121 6.76 3.76 -0.16
N CYS A 122 7.09 4.96 -0.64
CA CYS A 122 7.57 5.18 -2.01
C CYS A 122 9.09 5.39 -2.01
N GLU A 123 9.79 4.75 -2.94
CA GLU A 123 11.22 4.97 -3.21
C GLU A 123 11.45 6.12 -4.20
N SER A 124 12.70 6.58 -4.32
CA SER A 124 13.05 7.71 -5.21
C SER A 124 12.85 7.44 -6.70
N ASP A 125 12.82 6.16 -7.11
CA ASP A 125 12.47 5.77 -8.48
C ASP A 125 10.94 5.70 -8.71
N GLY A 126 10.15 5.92 -7.66
CA GLY A 126 8.70 5.80 -7.65
C GLY A 126 8.19 4.42 -7.23
N LYS A 127 9.05 3.43 -7.00
CA LYS A 127 8.62 2.08 -6.63
C LYS A 127 7.85 2.10 -5.31
N ILE A 128 6.72 1.39 -5.28
CA ILE A 128 5.97 1.17 -4.04
C ILE A 128 6.50 -0.08 -3.34
N VAL A 129 6.85 0.08 -2.06
CA VAL A 129 7.35 -1.01 -1.21
C VAL A 129 6.33 -1.26 -0.10
N PHE A 130 5.63 -2.40 -0.19
CA PHE A 130 4.71 -2.85 0.85
C PHE A 130 5.47 -3.45 2.04
N LEU A 131 4.94 -3.22 3.24
CA LEU A 131 5.54 -3.67 4.49
C LEU A 131 4.75 -4.84 5.08
N ALA A 132 5.47 -5.88 5.48
CA ALA A 132 4.89 -7.03 6.14
C ALA A 132 4.11 -6.64 7.42
N PRO A 133 2.94 -7.22 7.65
CA PRO A 133 2.19 -6.97 8.88
C PRO A 133 2.97 -7.38 10.14
N THR A 134 2.79 -6.62 11.21
CA THR A 134 3.52 -6.81 12.48
C THR A 134 3.25 -8.15 13.17
N ARG A 135 2.20 -8.89 12.78
CA ARG A 135 1.83 -10.17 13.42
C ARG A 135 2.86 -11.27 13.23
N HIS A 136 3.71 -11.19 12.21
CA HIS A 136 4.79 -12.16 11.97
C HIS A 136 6.11 -11.80 12.68
N LEU A 137 6.23 -10.59 13.23
CA LEU A 137 7.39 -10.19 14.02
C LEU A 137 7.26 -10.70 15.45
N ARG A 138 7.67 -11.94 15.69
CA ARG A 138 7.87 -12.42 17.06
C ARG A 138 9.06 -11.67 17.65
N VAL A 139 8.83 -10.97 18.76
CA VAL A 139 9.91 -10.49 19.62
C VAL A 139 10.65 -11.72 20.13
N ILE A 140 11.81 -12.01 19.57
CA ILE A 140 12.75 -12.95 20.18
C ILE A 140 13.30 -12.20 21.39
N GLN A 141 12.77 -12.50 22.58
CA GLN A 141 13.45 -12.10 23.81
C GLN A 141 14.85 -12.69 23.72
N SER A 142 15.88 -11.84 23.62
CA SER A 142 17.24 -12.33 23.78
C SER A 142 17.32 -12.86 25.20
N GLU A 143 17.44 -14.17 25.37
CA GLU A 143 17.78 -14.75 26.66
C GLU A 143 19.17 -14.23 27.04
N SER A 144 19.20 -13.09 27.74
CA SER A 144 20.38 -12.70 28.49
C SER A 144 20.53 -13.75 29.58
N LYS A 145 21.38 -14.76 29.34
CA LYS A 145 21.90 -15.64 30.38
C LYS A 145 22.77 -14.80 31.33
N GLY A 146 22.13 -14.06 32.21
CA GLY A 146 22.71 -13.54 33.45
C GLY A 146 22.65 -14.62 34.53
N PRO A 147 23.66 -14.70 35.42
CA PRO A 147 23.93 -15.89 36.22
C PRO A 147 22.89 -16.14 37.33
N PRO A 148 22.81 -17.37 37.86
CA PRO A 148 21.80 -17.75 38.84
C PRO A 148 22.02 -17.08 40.21
N SER A 149 20.90 -16.60 40.75
CA SER A 149 20.52 -16.39 42.16
C SER A 149 21.50 -16.87 43.25
N ASN A 150 21.92 -15.94 44.13
CA ASN A 150 21.70 -15.97 45.59
C ASN A 150 22.74 -15.10 46.32
N VAL A 151 22.28 -14.19 47.20
CA VAL A 151 22.66 -14.06 48.63
C VAL A 151 22.21 -12.68 49.17
N ILE A 152 21.13 -12.73 49.95
CA ILE A 152 20.86 -12.12 51.28
C ILE A 152 21.28 -10.66 51.58
N LYS A 153 20.27 -9.93 52.07
CA LYS A 153 20.24 -8.65 52.80
C LYS A 153 21.39 -8.40 53.79
N PHE A 154 21.82 -7.14 53.87
CA PHE A 154 21.75 -6.32 55.08
C PHE A 154 21.23 -4.93 54.70
#